data_AF-A0A7W5H1U5-F1
#
_entry.id   AF-A0A7W5H1U5-F1
#
_cell.length_a   1.000
_cell.length_b   1.000
_cell.length_c   1.000
_cell.angle_alpha   90.00
_cell.angle_beta   90.00
_cell.angle_gamma   90.00
#
_symmetry.space_group_name_H-M   'P 1'
#
loop_
_entity.id
_entity.type
_entity.pdbx_description
1 polymer ?
#
loop_
_entity_poly.entity_id
_entity_poly.type
_entity_poly.pdbx_seq_one_letter_code
_entity_poly.pdbx_strand_id
1 'polypeptide(L)'
;MRKLIILLLFFNPILLSAQENNLNIESHWISITKQNGKYVLYEPCDAEISQIVIDKGNHEMIMHYGQENEVFKILASKHISVNELDLTILYTVFEKPRTTMVKVQFLDLSKRIARWSFTLSDDDGSTIPNEYIMVPMQKSKNYKVVKEPMRDCWPTDENDTTRTK
;
A
#
# COMPACT_ATOMS: atom_id res chain seq x y z
N MET A 1 -23.49 33.58 55.06
CA MET A 1 -23.75 32.23 54.51
C MET A 1 -24.36 32.35 53.12
N ARG A 2 -23.57 32.27 52.05
CA ARG A 2 -24.07 32.15 50.69
C ARG A 2 -23.48 30.88 50.06
N LYS A 3 -24.39 30.08 49.54
CA LYS A 3 -24.21 28.67 49.19
C LYS A 3 -23.27 28.52 48.00
N LEU A 4 -22.35 27.58 48.19
CA LEU A 4 -21.45 26.97 47.23
C LEU A 4 -22.29 26.26 46.14
N ILE A 5 -22.21 26.70 44.89
CA ILE A 5 -22.65 25.90 43.74
C ILE A 5 -21.40 25.18 43.24
N ILE A 6 -21.18 23.95 43.72
CA ILE A 6 -20.23 23.03 43.11
C ILE A 6 -20.91 22.54 41.83
N LEU A 7 -20.47 23.07 40.69
CA LEU A 7 -20.80 22.56 39.38
C LEU A 7 -20.14 21.18 39.26
N LEU A 8 -20.93 20.12 39.45
CA LEU A 8 -20.54 18.74 39.17
C LEU A 8 -20.26 18.61 37.67
N LEU A 9 -18.99 18.73 37.29
CA LEU A 9 -18.46 18.22 36.03
C LEU A 9 -18.54 16.69 36.12
N PHE A 10 -19.70 16.14 35.78
CA PHE A 10 -19.78 14.75 35.36
C PHE A 10 -18.91 14.61 34.11
N PHE A 11 -17.69 14.11 34.30
CA PHE A 11 -16.91 13.48 33.24
C PHE A 11 -17.77 12.34 32.71
N ASN A 12 -18.52 12.64 31.65
CA ASN A 12 -19.30 11.66 30.92
C ASN A 12 -18.29 10.80 30.15
N PRO A 13 -18.13 9.49 30.44
CA PRO A 13 -17.16 8.64 29.76
C PRO A 13 -17.56 8.34 28.29
N ILE A 14 -18.63 8.99 27.80
CA ILE A 14 -19.21 8.79 26.47
C ILE A 14 -18.61 9.76 25.42
N LEU A 15 -17.62 10.57 25.79
CA LEU A 15 -16.87 11.44 24.87
C LEU A 15 -15.48 10.89 24.49
N LEU A 16 -15.28 9.58 24.56
CA LEU A 16 -14.37 8.88 23.63
C LEU A 16 -15.17 8.39 22.41
N SER A 17 -15.93 9.29 21.79
CA SER A 17 -16.38 9.08 20.42
C SER A 17 -15.13 9.07 19.54
N ALA A 18 -14.82 7.89 19.02
CA ALA A 18 -13.97 7.61 17.87
C ALA A 18 -13.10 8.80 17.43
N GLN A 19 -11.83 8.79 17.80
CA GLN A 19 -10.85 9.44 16.94
C GLN A 19 -10.93 8.66 15.61
N GLU A 20 -11.76 9.14 14.68
CA GLU A 20 -11.60 8.79 13.28
C GLU A 20 -10.14 9.11 12.97
N ASN A 21 -9.32 8.08 12.89
CA ASN A 21 -8.02 8.15 12.26
C ASN A 21 -8.35 8.50 10.81
N ASN A 22 -8.50 9.79 10.52
CA ASN A 22 -8.86 10.26 9.20
C ASN A 22 -7.65 9.97 8.31
N LEU A 23 -7.67 8.79 7.67
CA LEU A 23 -6.60 8.29 6.83
C LEU A 23 -6.49 9.22 5.62
N ASN A 24 -5.60 10.20 5.74
CA ASN A 24 -5.33 11.19 4.71
C ASN A 24 -4.36 10.62 3.66
N ILE A 25 -4.80 9.56 3.00
CA ILE A 25 -4.12 8.88 1.90
C ILE A 25 -5.15 8.45 0.86
N GLU A 26 -4.74 8.38 -0.41
CA GLU A 26 -5.65 7.91 -1.46
C GLU A 26 -5.95 6.42 -1.30
N SER A 27 -7.13 6.02 -1.74
CA SER A 27 -7.61 4.65 -1.55
C SER A 27 -7.12 3.65 -2.58
N HIS A 28 -6.69 4.06 -3.78
CA HIS A 28 -6.30 3.10 -4.82
C HIS A 28 -4.99 3.53 -5.46
N TRP A 29 -4.02 2.63 -5.45
CA TRP A 29 -2.67 2.84 -5.95
C TRP A 29 -2.28 1.71 -6.88
N ILE A 30 -1.48 2.05 -7.90
CA ILE A 30 -0.96 1.09 -8.87
C ILE A 30 0.55 1.28 -9.02
N SER A 31 1.27 0.17 -9.10
CA SER A 31 2.72 0.14 -9.30
C SER A 31 3.12 0.71 -10.66
N ILE A 32 4.18 1.50 -10.67
CA ILE A 32 4.86 1.98 -11.87
C ILE A 32 6.34 1.61 -11.82
N THR A 33 6.88 1.18 -12.94
CA THR A 33 8.27 0.73 -13.07
C THR A 33 9.05 1.69 -13.95
N LYS A 34 10.31 1.95 -13.62
CA LYS A 34 11.18 2.81 -14.42
C LYS A 34 11.88 1.98 -15.51
N GLN A 35 11.55 2.23 -16.77
CA GLN A 35 12.22 1.65 -17.94
C GLN A 35 12.79 2.76 -18.83
N ASN A 36 14.07 2.65 -19.22
CA ASN A 36 14.75 3.63 -20.07
C ASN A 36 14.56 5.09 -19.59
N GLY A 37 14.65 5.29 -18.27
CA GLY A 37 14.52 6.60 -17.64
C GLY A 37 13.08 7.11 -17.46
N LYS A 38 12.06 6.42 -17.98
CA LYS A 38 10.65 6.81 -17.90
C LYS A 38 9.86 5.82 -17.05
N TYR A 39 8.87 6.31 -16.30
CA TYR A 39 7.93 5.44 -15.61
C TYR A 39 6.88 4.89 -16.57
N VAL A 40 6.57 3.61 -16.44
CA VAL A 40 5.57 2.87 -17.21
C VAL A 40 4.71 2.01 -16.28
N LEU A 41 3.52 1.66 -16.73
CA LEU A 41 2.72 0.58 -16.14
C LEU A 41 3.21 -0.72 -16.79
N TYR A 42 4.03 -1.48 -16.07
CA TYR A 42 4.52 -2.77 -16.56
C TYR A 42 3.50 -3.86 -16.21
N GLU A 43 2.97 -4.53 -17.23
CA GLU A 43 1.98 -5.61 -17.10
C GLU A 43 2.72 -6.95 -17.33
N PRO A 44 2.95 -7.72 -16.26
CA PRO A 44 3.49 -9.06 -16.38
C PRO A 44 2.58 -9.96 -17.22
N CYS A 45 3.15 -10.97 -17.83
CA CYS A 45 2.45 -11.92 -18.70
C CYS A 45 1.55 -12.91 -17.95
N ASP A 46 1.88 -13.23 -16.70
CA ASP A 46 1.24 -14.23 -15.86
C ASP A 46 0.63 -13.63 -14.59
N ALA A 47 0.74 -12.31 -14.40
CA ALA A 47 0.25 -11.60 -13.22
C ALA A 47 -0.32 -10.23 -13.58
N GLU A 48 -1.21 -9.71 -12.75
CA GLU A 48 -1.65 -8.32 -12.85
C GLU A 48 -0.60 -7.34 -12.30
N ILE A 49 -0.71 -6.07 -12.65
CA ILE A 49 0.13 -5.01 -12.06
C ILE A 49 -0.20 -4.91 -10.58
N SER A 50 0.83 -4.93 -9.72
CA SER A 50 0.63 -4.82 -8.28
C SER A 50 -0.10 -3.54 -7.88
N GLN A 51 -1.03 -3.65 -6.95
CA GLN A 51 -1.91 -2.57 -6.50
C GLN A 51 -2.01 -2.54 -4.98
N ILE A 52 -2.26 -1.35 -4.42
CA ILE A 52 -2.62 -1.19 -3.01
C ILE A 52 -3.96 -0.50 -2.93
N VAL A 53 -4.88 -1.11 -2.16
CA VAL A 53 -6.18 -0.54 -1.84
C VAL A 53 -6.26 -0.22 -0.35
N ILE A 54 -6.64 1.01 0.01
CA ILE A 54 -6.92 1.42 1.39
C ILE A 54 -8.44 1.49 1.57
N ASP A 55 -8.98 0.47 2.24
CA ASP A 55 -10.35 0.44 2.72
C ASP A 55 -10.43 1.21 4.04
N LYS A 56 -10.82 2.48 3.95
CA LYS A 56 -10.94 3.37 5.12
C LYS A 56 -12.08 2.96 6.04
N GLY A 57 -13.12 2.30 5.53
CA GLY A 57 -14.26 1.85 6.35
C GLY A 57 -13.84 0.71 7.27
N ASN A 58 -13.15 -0.28 6.71
CA ASN A 58 -12.68 -1.44 7.47
C ASN A 58 -11.32 -1.21 8.16
N HIS A 59 -10.67 -0.08 7.89
CA HIS A 59 -9.30 0.21 8.34
C HIS A 59 -8.33 -0.86 7.87
N GLU A 60 -8.36 -1.17 6.58
CA GLU A 60 -7.54 -2.21 5.96
C GLU A 60 -6.72 -1.66 4.80
N MET A 61 -5.53 -2.20 4.63
CA MET A 61 -4.73 -2.08 3.41
C MET A 61 -4.71 -3.45 2.75
N ILE A 62 -5.13 -3.53 1.50
CA ILE A 62 -5.13 -4.75 0.69
C ILE A 62 -4.01 -4.57 -0.33
N MET A 63 -3.00 -5.45 -0.27
CA MET A 63 -1.92 -5.50 -1.24
C MET A 63 -2.22 -6.61 -2.24
N HIS A 64 -2.35 -6.23 -3.51
CA HIS A 64 -2.48 -7.15 -4.63
C HIS A 64 -1.09 -7.31 -5.26
N TYR A 65 -0.49 -8.49 -5.12
CA TYR A 65 0.82 -8.82 -5.73
C TYR A 65 0.71 -9.30 -7.18
N GLY A 66 -0.47 -9.17 -7.79
CA GLY A 66 -0.72 -9.54 -9.19
C GLY A 66 -1.41 -10.89 -9.35
N GLN A 67 -1.04 -11.89 -8.52
CA GLN A 67 -1.73 -13.20 -8.45
C GLN A 67 -2.35 -13.47 -7.07
N GLU A 68 -1.83 -12.81 -6.04
CA GLU A 68 -2.19 -13.05 -4.64
C GLU A 68 -2.55 -11.74 -3.95
N ASN A 69 -3.33 -11.86 -2.88
CA ASN A 69 -3.76 -10.73 -2.08
C ASN A 69 -3.38 -10.94 -0.62
N GLU A 70 -2.85 -9.90 0.01
CA GLU A 70 -2.65 -9.84 1.45
C GLU A 70 -3.47 -8.71 2.05
N VAL A 71 -4.03 -8.95 3.24
CA VAL A 71 -4.82 -7.96 3.98
C VAL A 71 -4.08 -7.58 5.25
N PHE A 72 -3.87 -6.28 5.42
CA PHE A 72 -3.22 -5.67 6.56
C PHE A 72 -4.24 -4.83 7.32
N LYS A 73 -4.43 -5.12 8.60
CA LYS A 73 -5.25 -4.26 9.46
C LYS A 73 -4.46 -3.02 9.85
N ILE A 74 -4.99 -1.84 9.57
CA ILE A 74 -4.42 -0.55 9.95
C ILE A 74 -4.85 -0.25 11.39
N LEU A 75 -3.87 -0.17 12.29
CA LEU A 75 -4.10 0.15 13.70
C LEU A 75 -4.06 1.66 13.95
N ALA A 76 -3.12 2.33 13.30
CA ALA A 76 -2.91 3.76 13.45
C ALA A 76 -2.24 4.33 12.19
N SER A 77 -2.31 5.63 12.04
CA SER A 77 -1.54 6.35 11.03
C SER A 77 -0.92 7.61 11.61
N LYS A 78 0.19 8.02 11.01
CA LYS A 78 0.86 9.28 11.32
C LYS A 78 1.27 9.95 10.01
N HIS A 79 0.83 11.18 9.83
CA HIS A 79 1.28 12.01 8.73
C HIS A 79 2.37 12.98 9.22
N ILE A 80 3.43 13.12 8.43
CA ILE A 80 4.58 13.98 8.70
C ILE A 80 4.84 14.78 7.43
N SER A 81 4.64 16.09 7.52
CA SER A 81 4.96 17.04 6.46
C SER A 81 5.95 18.08 7.01
N VAL A 82 7.20 18.02 6.56
CA VAL A 82 8.27 18.95 6.98
C VAL A 82 9.09 19.34 5.75
N ASN A 83 9.11 20.63 5.43
CA ASN A 83 9.75 21.16 4.21
C ASN A 83 9.22 20.48 2.94
N GLU A 84 10.09 19.85 2.14
CA GLU A 84 9.77 19.10 0.92
C GLU A 84 9.46 17.61 1.20
N LEU A 85 9.57 17.16 2.45
CA LEU A 85 9.25 15.79 2.84
C LEU A 85 7.76 15.68 3.18
N ASP A 86 7.05 14.82 2.44
CA ASP A 86 5.68 14.40 2.71
C ASP A 86 5.66 12.87 2.88
N LEU A 87 5.35 12.44 4.10
CA LEU A 87 5.42 11.06 4.55
C LEU A 87 4.18 10.68 5.35
N THR A 88 3.54 9.58 4.95
CA THR A 88 2.50 8.92 5.74
C THR A 88 3.03 7.57 6.23
N ILE A 89 2.91 7.32 7.53
CA ILE A 89 3.27 6.06 8.18
C ILE A 89 1.99 5.38 8.61
N LEU A 90 1.78 4.14 8.17
CA LEU A 90 0.71 3.27 8.61
C LEU A 90 1.30 2.20 9.54
N TYR A 91 0.74 2.09 10.74
CA TYR A 91 1.05 1.01 11.66
C TYR A 91 0.03 -0.10 11.41
N THR A 92 0.50 -1.25 10.96
CA THR A 92 -0.37 -2.32 10.47
C THR A 92 -0.06 -3.66 11.13
N VAL A 93 -1.01 -4.58 11.06
CA VAL A 93 -0.83 -5.98 11.42
C VAL A 93 -1.21 -6.83 10.23
N PHE A 94 -0.26 -7.64 9.80
CA PHE A 94 -0.47 -8.82 8.97
C PHE A 94 -0.54 -10.02 9.92
N GLU A 95 -1.44 -10.98 9.68
CA GLU A 95 -1.59 -12.26 10.42
C GLU A 95 -1.01 -12.27 11.86
N LYS A 96 -1.89 -12.13 12.88
CA LYS A 96 -1.47 -12.00 14.29
C LYS A 96 -0.35 -13.01 14.63
N PRO A 97 0.84 -12.58 15.10
CA PRO A 97 1.16 -11.28 15.71
C PRO A 97 2.09 -10.37 14.87
N ARG A 98 2.20 -10.52 13.54
CA ARG A 98 3.21 -9.79 12.75
C ARG A 98 2.82 -8.31 12.55
N THR A 99 3.26 -7.44 13.47
CA THR A 99 3.14 -5.99 13.30
C THR A 99 4.14 -5.51 12.25
N THR A 100 3.69 -4.76 11.24
CA THR A 100 4.56 -4.14 10.25
C THR A 100 4.25 -2.64 10.07
N MET A 101 5.31 -1.88 9.77
CA MET A 101 5.21 -0.46 9.49
C MET A 101 5.28 -0.23 8.00
N VAL A 102 4.21 0.30 7.42
CA VAL A 102 4.15 0.70 6.02
C VAL A 102 4.42 2.19 5.92
N LYS A 103 5.43 2.57 5.15
CA LYS A 103 5.81 3.96 4.92
C LYS A 103 5.44 4.35 3.49
N VAL A 104 4.79 5.49 3.35
CA VAL A 104 4.39 6.08 2.07
C VAL A 104 5.04 7.45 1.95
N GLN A 105 6.12 7.52 1.19
CA GLN A 105 6.91 8.74 1.00
C GLN A 105 6.68 9.28 -0.40
N PHE A 106 6.21 10.52 -0.52
CA PHE A 106 6.11 11.15 -1.84
C PHE A 106 7.49 11.49 -2.39
N LEU A 107 7.77 11.02 -3.59
CA LEU A 107 8.99 11.32 -4.35
C LEU A 107 8.79 12.52 -5.30
N ASP A 108 7.55 12.70 -5.78
CA ASP A 108 7.14 13.84 -6.58
C ASP A 108 5.68 14.18 -6.21
N LEU A 109 5.50 15.23 -5.42
CA LEU A 109 4.17 15.68 -4.97
C LEU A 109 3.27 16.11 -6.12
N SER A 110 3.82 16.77 -7.14
CA SER A 110 3.06 17.27 -8.29
C SER A 110 2.46 16.12 -9.10
N LYS A 111 3.26 15.07 -9.33
CA LYS A 111 2.83 13.85 -10.02
C LYS A 111 2.15 12.86 -9.09
N ARG A 112 2.20 13.09 -7.77
CA ARG A 112 1.73 12.17 -6.71
C ARG A 112 2.41 10.80 -6.83
N ILE A 113 3.70 10.78 -7.18
CA ILE A 113 4.50 9.56 -7.18
C ILE A 113 4.97 9.33 -5.76
N ALA A 114 4.70 8.15 -5.21
CA ALA A 114 5.10 7.78 -3.86
C ALA A 114 5.85 6.44 -3.85
N ARG A 115 6.84 6.36 -2.97
CA ARG A 115 7.46 5.10 -2.56
C ARG A 115 6.66 4.52 -1.40
N TRP A 116 6.20 3.29 -1.59
CA TRP A 116 5.64 2.44 -0.55
C TRP A 116 6.73 1.47 -0.11
N SER A 117 7.03 1.43 1.18
CA SER A 117 8.06 0.53 1.72
C SER A 117 7.62 -0.09 3.04
N PHE A 118 7.82 -1.40 3.19
CA PHE A 118 7.54 -2.16 4.40
C PHE A 118 8.44 -3.39 4.46
N THR A 119 8.45 -4.07 5.59
CA THR A 119 9.21 -5.31 5.78
C THR A 119 8.28 -6.35 6.37
N LEU A 120 8.20 -7.50 5.72
CA LEU A 120 7.50 -8.67 6.24
C LEU A 120 8.53 -9.58 6.92
N SER A 121 8.14 -10.21 8.01
CA SER A 121 8.91 -11.29 8.62
C SER A 121 8.28 -12.61 8.22
N ASP A 122 9.10 -13.60 7.88
CA ASP A 122 8.65 -14.97 7.62
C ASP A 122 8.65 -15.80 8.92
N ASP A 123 8.10 -17.02 8.88
CA ASP A 123 8.00 -17.92 10.04
C ASP A 123 9.36 -18.33 10.62
N ASP A 124 10.40 -18.36 9.78
CA ASP A 124 11.77 -18.63 10.19
C ASP A 124 12.48 -17.42 10.82
N GLY A 125 11.79 -16.28 10.91
CA GLY A 125 12.31 -15.02 11.43
C GLY A 125 13.13 -14.21 10.42
N SER A 126 13.30 -14.70 9.18
CA SER A 126 13.87 -13.91 8.09
C SER A 126 12.98 -12.71 7.77
N THR A 127 13.56 -11.68 7.14
CA THR A 127 12.83 -10.46 6.81
C THR A 127 12.93 -10.17 5.33
N ILE A 128 11.79 -9.91 4.71
CA ILE A 128 11.64 -9.63 3.28
C ILE A 128 11.30 -8.15 3.11
N PRO A 129 12.26 -7.31 2.65
CA PRO A 129 11.98 -5.92 2.35
C PRO A 129 11.12 -5.82 1.10
N ASN A 130 10.08 -5.02 1.17
CA ASN A 130 9.14 -4.75 0.09
C ASN A 130 9.19 -3.25 -0.24
N GLU A 131 9.47 -2.91 -1.50
CA GLU A 131 9.46 -1.53 -1.99
C GLU A 131 8.72 -1.44 -3.32
N TYR A 132 7.77 -0.52 -3.42
CA TYR A 132 7.00 -0.24 -4.64
C TYR A 132 6.99 1.26 -4.92
N ILE A 133 7.16 1.64 -6.18
CA ILE A 133 6.90 3.01 -6.62
C ILE A 133 5.50 3.03 -7.22
N MET A 134 4.60 3.83 -6.65
CA MET A 134 3.19 3.81 -7.00
C MET A 134 2.66 5.21 -7.28
N VAL A 135 1.54 5.24 -7.99
CA VAL A 135 0.72 6.44 -8.22
C VAL A 135 -0.75 6.14 -7.89
N PRO A 136 -1.55 7.17 -7.53
CA PRO A 136 -2.98 6.99 -7.41
C PRO A 136 -3.57 6.48 -8.74
N MET A 137 -4.49 5.52 -8.66
CA MET A 137 -5.06 4.84 -9.83
C MET A 137 -5.62 5.83 -10.86
N GLN A 138 -6.25 6.94 -10.44
CA GLN A 138 -6.75 7.97 -11.35
C GLN A 138 -5.67 8.67 -12.21
N LYS A 139 -4.40 8.58 -11.81
CA LYS A 139 -3.25 9.13 -12.55
C LYS A 139 -2.56 8.09 -13.45
N SER A 140 -2.97 6.82 -13.40
CA SER A 140 -2.39 5.72 -14.19
C SER A 140 -2.45 6.00 -15.69
N LYS A 141 -3.51 6.66 -16.17
CA LYS A 141 -3.69 7.09 -17.57
C LYS A 141 -2.57 7.96 -18.14
N ASN A 142 -1.73 8.54 -17.29
CA ASN A 142 -0.57 9.36 -17.71
C ASN A 142 0.67 8.53 -18.03
N TYR A 143 0.62 7.21 -17.81
CA TYR A 143 1.73 6.30 -17.98
C TYR A 143 1.45 5.34 -19.12
N LYS A 144 2.47 5.07 -19.94
CA LYS A 144 2.37 4.08 -21.00
C LYS A 144 2.29 2.68 -20.38
N VAL A 145 1.39 1.84 -20.89
CA VAL A 145 1.36 0.41 -20.57
C VAL A 145 2.40 -0.32 -21.43
N VAL A 146 3.23 -1.13 -20.78
CA VAL A 146 4.21 -2.02 -21.42
C VAL A 146 3.89 -3.43 -20.95
N LYS A 147 3.51 -4.30 -21.89
CA LYS A 147 3.24 -5.71 -21.61
C LYS A 147 4.52 -6.51 -21.74
N GLU A 148 4.74 -7.42 -20.80
CA GLU A 148 5.78 -8.44 -20.91
C GLU A 148 5.48 -9.38 -22.09
N PRO A 149 6.47 -9.71 -22.94
CA PRO A 149 6.25 -10.67 -24.01
C PRO A 149 5.93 -12.06 -23.46
N MET A 150 4.83 -12.68 -23.94
CA MET A 150 4.42 -14.02 -23.48
C MET A 150 5.48 -15.11 -23.66
N ARG A 151 6.35 -14.98 -24.67
CA ARG A 151 7.46 -15.91 -24.90
C ARG A 151 8.42 -15.99 -23.72
N ASP A 152 8.59 -14.90 -22.98
CA ASP A 152 9.58 -14.81 -21.91
C ASP A 152 9.10 -15.55 -20.64
N CYS A 153 7.80 -15.88 -20.58
CA CYS A 153 7.15 -16.43 -19.39
C CYS A 153 6.85 -17.92 -19.51
N TRP A 154 6.55 -18.34 -20.74
CA TRP A 154 6.45 -19.74 -21.10
C TRP A 154 7.38 -19.92 -22.29
N PRO A 155 8.68 -20.23 -22.08
CA PRO A 155 9.51 -20.66 -23.17
C PRO A 155 8.80 -21.85 -23.80
N THR A 156 8.22 -21.64 -24.97
CA THR A 156 7.68 -22.73 -25.76
C THR A 156 8.85 -23.67 -25.97
N ASP A 157 8.74 -24.90 -25.47
CA ASP A 157 9.69 -25.96 -25.75
C ASP A 157 9.70 -26.20 -27.26
N GLU A 158 10.45 -25.41 -28.03
CA GLU A 158 10.73 -25.62 -29.45
C GLU A 158 11.64 -26.85 -29.67
N ASN A 159 11.71 -27.77 -28.70
CA ASN A 159 12.39 -29.05 -28.75
C ASN A 159 11.50 -30.25 -28.41
N ASP A 160 10.16 -30.12 -28.38
CA ASP A 160 9.29 -31.29 -28.39
C ASP A 160 9.24 -31.94 -29.79
N THR A 161 10.30 -32.69 -30.09
CA THR A 161 10.42 -33.54 -31.28
C THR A 161 9.65 -34.87 -31.15
N THR A 162 8.74 -35.02 -30.18
CA THR A 162 8.08 -36.32 -29.92
C THR A 162 6.66 -36.49 -30.48
N ARG A 163 6.11 -35.51 -31.21
CA ARG A 163 4.85 -35.71 -31.97
C ARG A 163 5.10 -35.94 -33.46
N THR A 164 5.58 -37.13 -33.79
CA THR A 164 5.28 -37.80 -35.07
C THR A 164 5.39 -39.31 -34.91
N LYS A 165 4.25 -39.94 -34.60
CA LYS A 165 3.88 -41.27 -35.11
C LYS A 165 2.38 -41.32 -35.27
#